data_AF-A0A1S9M0G0-F1
#
_entry.id   AF-A0A1S9M0G0-F1
#
_cell.length_a   1.000
_cell.length_b   1.000
_cell.length_c   1.000
_cell.angle_alpha   90.00
_cell.angle_beta   90.00
_cell.angle_gamma   90.00
#
_symmetry.space_group_name_H-M   'P 1'
#
loop_
_entity.id
_entity.type
_entity.pdbx_description
1 polymer ?
#
loop_
_entity_poly.entity_id
_entity_poly.type
_entity_poly.pdbx_seq_one_letter_code
_entity_poly.pdbx_strand_id
1 'polypeptide(L)'
;MKNIIKKTANLLTIFRIFLVFCMLPFLYLKLLKHEIEIFKNYFNIIFIVASITDYLDGFIARKFFQTTVFGKFFDPIADKLLVIISSFYLLILCQNNHLLHQDNDKIVNYVVSFLIVTIIRDFIVMGIRLLAFEKKHIISSSFGGKLKTFLNFVSIIIMLLSAQLERFFSQLFPEYNLKMYFIINFILILNIFIIVISGIDYILKNLKLIYF
;
A
#
# COMPACT_ATOMS: atom_id res chain seq x y z
N MET A 1 -13.25 -3.88 25.97
CA MET A 1 -13.70 -4.10 24.57
C MET A 1 -14.91 -3.27 24.14
N LYS A 2 -16.03 -3.19 24.90
CA LYS A 2 -17.25 -2.47 24.48
C LYS A 2 -17.06 -0.99 24.04
N ASN A 3 -16.19 -0.21 24.70
CA ASN A 3 -15.92 1.19 24.33
C ASN A 3 -15.04 1.36 23.08
N ILE A 4 -14.30 0.32 22.66
CA ILE A 4 -13.47 0.33 21.45
C ILE A 4 -14.36 0.13 20.22
N ILE A 5 -15.29 -0.83 20.31
CA ILE A 5 -16.23 -1.21 19.23
C ILE A 5 -17.27 -0.11 18.98
N LYS A 6 -17.63 0.70 19.98
CA LYS A 6 -18.56 1.83 19.83
C LYS A 6 -18.04 2.96 18.93
N LYS A 7 -16.72 3.04 18.68
CA LYS A 7 -16.13 4.08 17.83
C LYS A 7 -15.99 3.55 16.41
N THR A 8 -16.61 4.25 15.46
CA THR A 8 -16.68 3.85 14.06
C THR A 8 -15.29 3.79 13.41
N ALA A 9 -14.37 4.69 13.77
CA ALA A 9 -12.99 4.66 13.29
C ALA A 9 -12.27 3.35 13.68
N ASN A 10 -12.37 2.92 14.94
CA ASN A 10 -11.71 1.68 15.39
C ASN A 10 -12.32 0.43 14.75
N LEU A 11 -13.63 0.44 14.50
CA LEU A 11 -14.31 -0.66 13.82
C LEU A 11 -13.79 -0.82 12.39
N LEU A 12 -13.54 0.29 11.69
CA LEU A 12 -12.93 0.28 10.37
C LEU A 12 -11.49 -0.27 10.40
N THR A 13 -10.67 0.10 11.40
CA THR A 13 -9.34 -0.49 11.58
C THR A 13 -9.41 -2.00 11.77
N ILE A 14 -10.30 -2.47 12.65
CA ILE A 14 -10.48 -3.91 12.92
C ILE A 14 -10.97 -4.63 11.66
N PHE A 15 -11.92 -4.03 10.96
CA PHE A 15 -12.44 -4.57 9.70
C PHE A 15 -11.33 -4.67 8.64
N ARG A 16 -10.48 -3.65 8.52
CA ARG A 16 -9.32 -3.67 7.62
C ARG A 16 -8.34 -4.78 7.98
N ILE A 17 -8.02 -4.94 9.26
CA ILE A 17 -7.16 -6.04 9.73
C ILE A 17 -7.78 -7.38 9.32
N PHE A 18 -9.09 -7.56 9.53
CA PHE A 18 -9.80 -8.76 9.10
C PHE A 18 -9.72 -8.98 7.58
N LEU A 19 -9.93 -7.94 6.76
CA LEU A 19 -9.79 -8.01 5.30
C LEU A 19 -8.38 -8.45 4.89
N VAL A 20 -7.35 -7.91 5.54
CA VAL A 20 -5.96 -8.31 5.30
C VAL A 20 -5.75 -9.80 5.60
N PHE A 21 -6.32 -10.32 6.68
CA PHE A 21 -6.30 -11.77 6.95
C PHE A 21 -7.06 -12.57 5.89
N CYS A 22 -8.20 -12.08 5.39
CA CYS A 22 -8.94 -12.70 4.30
C CYS A 22 -8.16 -12.72 2.97
N MET A 23 -7.15 -11.87 2.78
CA MET A 23 -6.29 -11.90 1.59
C MET A 23 -5.29 -13.07 1.61
N LEU A 24 -4.92 -13.57 2.79
CA LEU A 24 -3.89 -14.60 2.95
C LEU A 24 -4.24 -15.95 2.28
N PRO A 25 -5.48 -16.50 2.37
CA PRO A 25 -5.85 -17.70 1.64
C PRO A 25 -5.64 -17.57 0.13
N PHE A 26 -6.02 -16.44 -0.46
CA PHE A 26 -5.84 -16.21 -1.91
C PHE A 26 -4.37 -16.12 -2.29
N LEU A 27 -3.55 -15.48 -1.43
CA LEU A 27 -2.10 -15.47 -1.58
C LEU A 27 -1.51 -16.88 -1.53
N TYR A 28 -1.91 -17.67 -0.53
CA TYR A 28 -1.45 -19.04 -0.32
C TYR A 28 -1.86 -19.96 -1.48
N LEU A 29 -3.10 -19.89 -1.93
CA LEU A 29 -3.58 -20.67 -3.08
C LEU A 29 -2.81 -20.32 -4.36
N LYS A 30 -2.48 -19.04 -4.57
CA LYS A 30 -1.67 -18.62 -5.72
C LYS A 30 -0.22 -19.12 -5.61
N LEU A 31 0.36 -19.17 -4.40
CA LEU A 31 1.68 -19.79 -4.16
C LEU A 31 1.69 -21.28 -4.51
N LEU A 32 0.61 -22.00 -4.22
CA LEU A 32 0.43 -23.40 -4.60
C LEU A 32 0.16 -23.60 -6.11
N LYS A 33 0.22 -22.54 -6.92
CA LYS A 33 -0.09 -22.54 -8.36
C LYS A 33 -1.52 -23.00 -8.68
N HIS A 34 -2.46 -22.84 -7.74
CA HIS A 34 -3.87 -22.97 -8.07
C HIS A 34 -4.33 -21.73 -8.83
N GLU A 35 -4.64 -21.89 -10.12
CA GLU A 35 -5.02 -20.81 -11.01
C GLU A 35 -6.53 -20.73 -11.16
N ILE A 36 -7.18 -20.12 -10.17
CA ILE A 36 -8.61 -19.80 -10.26
C ILE A 36 -8.72 -18.29 -10.47
N GLU A 37 -9.09 -17.87 -11.68
CA GLU A 37 -9.18 -16.45 -12.07
C GLU A 37 -10.14 -15.67 -11.16
N ILE A 38 -11.20 -16.34 -10.68
CA ILE A 38 -12.17 -15.79 -9.73
C ILE A 38 -11.47 -15.33 -8.42
N PHE A 39 -10.43 -16.03 -7.96
CA PHE A 39 -9.69 -15.67 -6.74
C PHE A 39 -8.90 -14.38 -6.90
N LYS A 40 -8.40 -14.08 -8.10
CA LYS A 40 -7.76 -12.79 -8.41
C LYS A 40 -8.74 -11.63 -8.22
N ASN A 41 -9.98 -11.79 -8.71
CA ASN A 41 -11.01 -10.76 -8.58
C ASN A 41 -11.38 -10.51 -7.11
N TYR A 42 -11.53 -11.56 -6.30
CA TYR A 42 -11.78 -11.41 -4.86
C TYR A 42 -10.64 -10.69 -4.15
N PHE A 43 -9.38 -11.05 -4.43
CA PHE A 43 -8.22 -10.37 -3.87
C PHE A 43 -8.23 -8.87 -4.21
N ASN A 44 -8.47 -8.53 -5.47
CA ASN A 44 -8.54 -7.15 -5.94
C ASN A 44 -9.64 -6.35 -5.23
N ILE A 45 -10.84 -6.92 -5.11
CA ILE A 45 -11.97 -6.27 -4.42
C ILE A 45 -11.64 -6.04 -2.95
N ILE A 46 -11.10 -7.06 -2.26
CA ILE A 46 -10.73 -6.97 -0.85
C ILE A 46 -9.68 -5.88 -0.64
N PHE A 47 -8.66 -5.81 -1.50
CA PHE A 47 -7.64 -4.77 -1.42
C PHE A 47 -8.22 -3.37 -1.59
N ILE A 48 -9.07 -3.16 -2.60
CA ILE A 48 -9.71 -1.86 -2.86
C ILE A 48 -10.53 -1.44 -1.64
N VAL A 49 -11.39 -2.32 -1.12
CA VAL A 49 -12.20 -2.03 0.07
C VAL A 49 -11.29 -1.71 1.27
N ALA A 50 -10.25 -2.51 1.52
CA ALA A 50 -9.32 -2.29 2.62
C ALA A 50 -8.59 -0.94 2.51
N SER A 51 -8.15 -0.54 1.32
CA SER A 51 -7.48 0.75 1.10
C SER A 51 -8.43 1.94 1.33
N ILE A 52 -9.71 1.82 0.93
CA ILE A 52 -10.73 2.83 1.17
C ILE A 52 -11.01 2.96 2.67
N THR A 53 -11.04 1.84 3.40
CA THR A 53 -11.29 1.87 4.85
C THR A 53 -10.21 2.59 5.65
N ASP A 54 -8.94 2.56 5.22
CA ASP A 54 -7.85 3.35 5.82
C ASP A 54 -8.07 4.87 5.65
N TYR A 55 -8.50 5.29 4.47
CA TYR A 55 -8.82 6.70 4.27
C TYR A 55 -10.00 7.14 5.14
N LEU A 56 -11.04 6.30 5.22
CA LEU A 56 -12.25 6.58 5.98
C LEU A 56 -12.02 6.57 7.49
N ASP A 57 -11.24 5.65 8.04
CA ASP A 57 -10.96 5.60 9.48
C ASP A 57 -10.26 6.89 9.95
N GLY A 58 -9.26 7.35 9.21
CA GLY A 58 -8.54 8.58 9.49
C GLY A 58 -9.40 9.83 9.29
N PHE A 59 -10.27 9.84 8.28
CA PHE A 59 -11.23 10.93 8.08
C PHE A 59 -12.22 11.04 9.23
N ILE A 60 -12.85 9.92 9.62
CA ILE A 60 -13.84 9.85 10.69
C ILE A 60 -13.20 10.18 12.04
N ALA A 61 -12.01 9.64 12.32
CA ALA A 61 -11.29 9.91 13.57
C ALA A 61 -11.01 11.40 13.76
N ARG A 62 -10.65 12.13 12.69
CA ARG A 62 -10.42 13.58 12.73
C ARG A 62 -11.71 14.39 12.79
N LYS A 63 -12.70 14.05 11.94
CA LYS A 63 -13.96 14.81 11.82
C LYS A 63 -14.83 14.71 13.07
N PHE A 64 -14.87 13.53 13.70
CA PHE A 64 -15.71 13.27 14.87
C PHE A 64 -14.92 13.21 16.19
N PHE A 65 -13.65 13.66 16.19
CA PHE A 65 -12.76 13.65 17.36
C PHE A 65 -12.65 12.26 18.04
N GLN A 66 -12.74 11.19 17.26
CA GLN A 66 -12.74 9.81 17.76
C GLN A 66 -11.33 9.20 17.86
N THR A 67 -10.27 10.00 17.88
CA THR A 67 -8.90 9.48 18.00
C THR A 67 -8.74 8.63 19.27
N THR A 68 -8.19 7.42 19.14
CA THR A 68 -7.95 6.51 20.26
C THR A 68 -6.51 6.00 20.29
N VAL A 69 -6.06 5.54 21.45
CA VAL A 69 -4.77 4.86 21.59
C VAL A 69 -4.73 3.58 20.74
N PHE A 70 -5.85 2.85 20.66
CA PHE A 70 -5.99 1.67 19.83
C PHE A 70 -5.75 1.98 18.35
N GLY A 71 -6.51 2.92 17.75
CA GLY A 71 -6.34 3.30 16.35
C GLY A 71 -4.92 3.81 16.06
N LYS A 72 -4.40 4.71 16.90
CA LYS A 72 -3.02 5.22 16.77
C LYS A 72 -1.95 4.12 16.71
N PHE A 73 -2.19 2.97 17.34
CA PHE A 73 -1.27 1.84 17.34
C PHE A 73 -1.55 0.85 16.20
N PHE A 74 -2.81 0.50 15.96
CA PHE A 74 -3.20 -0.53 15.00
C PHE A 74 -3.30 -0.01 13.56
N ASP A 75 -3.65 1.25 13.31
CA ASP A 75 -3.75 1.80 11.95
C ASP A 75 -2.41 1.69 11.20
N PRO A 76 -1.25 2.10 11.78
CA PRO A 76 0.04 1.99 11.10
C PRO A 76 0.49 0.53 10.88
N ILE A 77 -0.01 -0.42 11.66
CA ILE A 77 0.29 -1.84 11.50
C ILE A 77 -0.56 -2.40 10.35
N ALA A 78 -1.86 -2.13 10.36
CA ALA A 78 -2.80 -2.58 9.33
C ALA A 78 -2.43 -2.04 7.95
N ASP A 79 -2.06 -0.76 7.86
CA ASP A 79 -1.57 -0.11 6.63
C ASP A 79 -0.36 -0.87 6.03
N LYS A 80 0.65 -1.15 6.85
CA LYS A 80 1.87 -1.83 6.40
C LYS A 80 1.60 -3.27 5.96
N LEU A 81 0.78 -4.00 6.72
CA LEU A 81 0.42 -5.38 6.35
C LEU A 81 -0.33 -5.41 5.02
N LEU A 82 -1.25 -4.47 4.80
CA LEU A 82 -1.99 -4.34 3.54
C LEU A 82 -1.04 -4.13 2.35
N VAL A 83 -0.09 -3.19 2.46
CA VAL A 83 0.91 -2.91 1.41
C VAL A 83 1.83 -4.12 1.17
N ILE A 84 2.34 -4.74 2.23
CA ILE A 84 3.27 -5.87 2.14
C ILE A 84 2.60 -7.09 1.48
N ILE A 85 1.41 -7.49 1.96
CA ILE A 85 0.69 -8.66 1.44
C ILE A 85 0.32 -8.47 -0.04
N SER A 86 -0.11 -7.26 -0.39
CA SER A 86 -0.49 -6.94 -1.77
C SER A 86 0.72 -6.88 -2.70
N SER A 87 1.84 -6.33 -2.24
CA SER A 87 3.08 -6.31 -3.01
C SER A 87 3.65 -7.71 -3.20
N PHE A 88 3.55 -8.58 -2.20
CA PHE A 88 3.96 -9.97 -2.32
C PHE A 88 3.06 -10.76 -3.29
N TYR A 89 1.74 -10.51 -3.27
CA TYR A 89 0.84 -11.05 -4.27
C TYR A 89 1.20 -10.60 -5.70
N LEU A 90 1.48 -9.30 -5.88
CA LEU A 90 1.93 -8.75 -7.16
C LEU A 90 3.23 -9.39 -7.63
N LEU A 91 4.18 -9.65 -6.74
CA LEU A 91 5.44 -10.34 -7.08
C LEU A 91 5.16 -11.73 -7.66
N ILE A 92 4.29 -12.51 -7.02
CA ILE A 92 3.90 -13.85 -7.50
C ILE A 92 3.20 -13.76 -8.85
N LEU A 93 2.32 -12.76 -9.04
CA LEU A 93 1.66 -12.56 -10.32
C LEU A 93 2.66 -12.19 -11.44
N CYS A 94 3.72 -11.42 -11.14
CA CYS A 94 4.75 -11.07 -12.11
C CYS A 94 5.52 -12.33 -12.52
N GLN A 95 5.98 -13.12 -11.54
CA GLN A 95 6.83 -14.29 -11.77
C GLN A 95 6.12 -15.38 -12.59
N ASN A 96 4.81 -15.53 -12.42
CA ASN A 96 4.02 -16.54 -13.11
C ASN A 96 3.38 -16.00 -14.41
N ASN A 97 3.79 -14.84 -14.91
CA ASN A 97 3.23 -14.21 -16.13
C ASN A 97 1.70 -13.94 -16.12
N HIS A 98 1.09 -13.72 -14.94
CA HIS A 98 -0.35 -13.42 -14.81
C HIS A 98 -0.69 -11.95 -14.57
N LEU A 99 0.33 -11.10 -14.52
CA LEU A 99 0.14 -9.65 -14.42
C LEU A 99 -0.09 -9.02 -15.78
N LEU A 100 0.80 -9.28 -16.74
CA LEU A 100 0.66 -8.92 -18.16
C LEU A 100 1.09 -10.10 -19.04
N HIS A 101 0.62 -10.14 -20.30
CA HIS A 101 0.97 -11.21 -21.24
C HIS A 101 2.40 -11.07 -21.83
N GLN A 102 3.07 -9.92 -21.65
CA GLN A 102 4.43 -9.62 -22.15
C GLN A 102 5.29 -8.90 -21.10
N ASP A 103 6.60 -9.11 -21.17
CA ASP A 103 7.66 -8.34 -20.47
C ASP A 103 7.63 -8.32 -18.92
N ASN A 104 7.10 -9.36 -18.27
CA ASN A 104 7.00 -9.37 -16.80
C ASN A 104 8.35 -9.34 -16.07
N ASP A 105 9.43 -9.87 -16.65
CA ASP A 105 10.75 -9.96 -16.00
C ASP A 105 11.27 -8.58 -15.57
N LYS A 106 11.02 -7.54 -16.37
CA LYS A 106 11.42 -6.17 -16.04
C LYS A 106 10.51 -5.55 -14.99
N ILE A 107 9.20 -5.86 -15.01
CA ILE A 107 8.25 -5.40 -13.99
C ILE A 107 8.63 -5.97 -12.62
N VAL A 108 9.03 -7.24 -12.53
CA VAL A 108 9.46 -7.88 -11.28
C VAL A 108 10.49 -7.00 -10.56
N ASN A 109 11.51 -6.52 -11.26
CA ASN A 109 12.57 -5.69 -10.67
C ASN A 109 12.04 -4.38 -10.08
N TYR A 110 11.11 -3.71 -10.77
CA TYR A 110 10.48 -2.49 -10.26
C TYR A 110 9.57 -2.77 -9.08
N VAL A 111 8.81 -3.87 -9.08
CA VAL A 111 7.94 -4.26 -7.95
C VAL A 111 8.74 -4.60 -6.71
N VAL A 112 9.82 -5.36 -6.86
CA VAL A 112 10.75 -5.68 -5.77
C VAL A 112 11.37 -4.40 -5.22
N SER A 113 11.84 -3.52 -6.10
CA SER A 113 12.42 -2.22 -5.70
C SER A 113 11.40 -1.35 -4.96
N PHE A 114 10.16 -1.27 -5.46
CA PHE A 114 9.05 -0.57 -4.81
C PHE A 114 8.77 -1.10 -3.39
N LEU A 115 8.70 -2.43 -3.23
CA LEU A 115 8.48 -3.06 -1.93
C LEU A 115 9.62 -2.77 -0.95
N ILE A 116 10.86 -3.00 -1.37
CA ILE A 116 12.05 -2.82 -0.54
C ILE A 116 12.18 -1.36 -0.09
N VAL A 117 12.09 -0.42 -1.04
CA VAL A 117 12.21 1.02 -0.75
C VAL A 117 11.09 1.48 0.19
N THR A 118 9.86 0.97 0.00
CA THR A 118 8.73 1.27 0.90
C THR A 118 9.01 0.79 2.33
N ILE A 119 9.46 -0.46 2.50
CA ILE A 119 9.74 -1.04 3.82
C ILE A 119 10.88 -0.30 4.51
N ILE A 120 12.00 -0.10 3.81
CA ILE A 120 13.17 0.60 4.36
C ILE A 120 12.79 2.00 4.82
N ARG A 121 12.10 2.76 3.96
CA ARG A 121 11.67 4.12 4.29
C ARG A 121 10.76 4.15 5.51
N ASP A 122 9.76 3.26 5.57
CA ASP A 122 8.82 3.24 6.70
C ASP A 122 9.49 2.78 7.99
N PHE A 123 10.50 1.90 7.92
CA PHE A 123 11.33 1.52 9.05
C PHE A 123 12.17 2.71 9.57
N ILE A 124 12.84 3.44 8.68
CA ILE A 124 13.61 4.64 9.04
C ILE A 124 12.71 5.69 9.71
N VAL A 125 11.54 5.98 9.12
CA VAL A 125 10.60 6.96 9.67
C VAL A 125 10.08 6.54 11.04
N MET A 126 9.83 5.24 11.26
CA MET A 126 9.49 4.73 12.59
C MET A 126 10.62 4.94 13.60
N GLY A 127 11.86 4.59 13.22
CA GLY A 127 13.03 4.76 14.10
C GLY A 127 13.22 6.21 14.53
N ILE A 128 13.12 7.15 13.59
CA ILE A 128 13.23 8.60 13.90
C ILE A 128 12.11 9.05 14.84
N ARG A 129 10.87 8.57 14.66
CA ARG A 129 9.76 8.89 15.58
C ARG A 129 10.00 8.35 16.98
N LEU A 130 10.59 7.16 17.08
CA LEU A 130 10.92 6.56 18.38
C LEU A 130 11.96 7.40 19.12
N LEU A 131 13.06 7.77 18.44
CA LEU A 131 14.10 8.63 19.01
C LEU A 131 13.56 10.00 19.43
N ALA A 132 12.71 10.61 18.61
CA ALA A 132 12.09 11.88 18.95
C ALA A 132 11.17 11.77 20.18
N PHE A 133 10.42 10.67 20.30
CA PHE A 133 9.56 10.41 21.43
C PHE A 133 10.33 10.32 22.75
N GLU A 134 11.50 9.66 22.77
CA GLU A 134 12.39 9.62 23.93
C GLU A 134 12.83 11.03 24.37
N LYS A 135 13.05 11.92 23.41
CA LYS A 135 13.39 13.33 23.63
C LYS A 135 12.18 14.23 23.92
N LYS A 136 11.01 13.65 24.19
CA LYS A 136 9.73 14.35 24.40
C LYS A 136 9.32 15.26 23.22
N HIS A 137 9.88 15.03 22.03
CA HIS A 137 9.54 15.72 20.80
C HIS A 137 8.55 14.90 19.98
N ILE A 138 7.39 15.47 19.67
CA ILE A 138 6.36 14.83 18.87
C ILE A 138 6.50 15.29 17.41
N ILE A 139 6.88 14.39 16.51
CA ILE A 139 6.95 14.68 15.08
C ILE A 139 5.55 14.51 14.45
N SER A 140 5.03 15.57 13.85
CA SER A 140 3.76 15.53 13.12
C SER A 140 3.90 14.86 11.75
N SER A 141 2.77 14.40 11.19
CA SER A 141 2.76 13.78 9.86
C SER A 141 3.13 14.81 8.78
N SER A 142 4.19 14.56 8.01
CA SER A 142 4.55 15.42 6.87
C SER A 142 3.60 15.20 5.68
N PHE A 143 3.44 16.24 4.84
CA PHE A 143 2.69 16.15 3.60
C PHE A 143 3.24 15.04 2.68
N GLY A 144 4.57 14.95 2.55
CA GLY A 144 5.22 13.88 1.77
C GLY A 144 4.87 12.47 2.25
N GLY A 145 4.70 12.27 3.57
CA GLY A 145 4.24 10.99 4.10
C GLY A 145 2.82 10.62 3.67
N LYS A 146 1.91 11.60 3.60
CA LYS A 146 0.53 11.38 3.12
C LYS A 146 0.49 11.09 1.62
N LEU A 147 1.25 11.86 0.83
CA LEU A 147 1.34 11.68 -0.62
C LEU A 147 1.90 10.31 -0.97
N LYS A 148 2.95 9.85 -0.26
CA LYS A 148 3.51 8.51 -0.41
C LYS A 148 2.46 7.42 -0.21
N THR A 149 1.69 7.47 0.87
CA THR A 149 0.68 6.42 1.14
C THR A 149 -0.41 6.41 0.07
N PHE A 150 -0.89 7.59 -0.34
CA PHE A 150 -1.86 7.70 -1.41
C PHE A 150 -1.36 7.06 -2.72
N LEU A 151 -0.13 7.38 -3.13
CA LEU A 151 0.45 6.83 -4.35
C LEU A 151 0.72 5.32 -4.24
N ASN A 152 1.16 4.82 -3.09
CA ASN A 152 1.32 3.38 -2.85
C ASN A 152 0.02 2.62 -3.11
N PHE A 153 -1.10 3.08 -2.55
CA PHE A 153 -2.38 2.43 -2.79
C PHE A 153 -2.80 2.55 -4.26
N VAL A 154 -2.73 3.73 -4.86
CA VAL A 154 -3.09 3.93 -6.27
C VAL A 154 -2.25 3.04 -7.19
N SER A 155 -0.93 2.97 -7.00
CA SER A 155 -0.05 2.10 -7.78
C SER A 155 -0.44 0.63 -7.66
N ILE A 156 -0.69 0.15 -6.45
CA ILE A 156 -1.10 -1.25 -6.24
C ILE A 156 -2.46 -1.52 -6.88
N ILE A 157 -3.44 -0.62 -6.78
CA ILE A 157 -4.75 -0.78 -7.44
C ILE A 157 -4.57 -0.89 -8.96
N ILE A 158 -3.81 0.03 -9.56
CA ILE A 158 -3.58 0.03 -11.02
C ILE A 158 -2.90 -1.26 -11.46
N MET A 159 -1.94 -1.76 -10.70
CA MET A 159 -1.27 -3.02 -11.00
C MET A 159 -2.20 -4.23 -10.85
N LEU A 160 -3.00 -4.29 -9.79
CA LEU A 160 -3.94 -5.40 -9.58
C LEU A 160 -5.00 -5.48 -10.69
N LEU A 161 -5.39 -4.31 -11.23
CA LEU A 161 -6.36 -4.17 -12.30
C LEU A 161 -5.74 -4.07 -13.70
N SER A 162 -4.42 -4.23 -13.84
CA SER A 162 -3.70 -3.93 -15.10
C SER A 162 -4.25 -4.69 -16.30
N ALA A 163 -4.50 -5.99 -16.13
CA ALA A 163 -5.02 -6.84 -17.19
C ALA A 163 -6.47 -6.47 -17.57
N GLN A 164 -7.30 -6.11 -16.60
CA GLN A 164 -8.67 -5.64 -16.86
C GLN A 164 -8.65 -4.30 -17.59
N LEU A 165 -7.77 -3.39 -17.18
CA LEU A 165 -7.58 -2.10 -17.84
C LEU A 165 -7.05 -2.28 -19.27
N GLU A 166 -6.07 -3.16 -19.49
CA GLU A 166 -5.53 -3.45 -20.82
C GLU A 166 -6.64 -3.92 -21.78
N ARG A 167 -7.45 -4.90 -21.34
CA ARG A 167 -8.61 -5.38 -22.09
C ARG A 167 -9.59 -4.25 -22.39
N PHE A 168 -9.95 -3.44 -21.40
CA PHE A 168 -10.88 -2.33 -21.57
C PHE A 168 -10.38 -1.27 -22.55
N PHE A 169 -9.12 -0.83 -22.43
CA PHE A 169 -8.55 0.17 -23.35
C PHE A 169 -8.37 -0.38 -24.77
N SER A 170 -8.00 -1.66 -24.92
CA SER A 170 -7.92 -2.30 -26.24
C SER A 170 -9.27 -2.37 -26.97
N GLN A 171 -10.37 -2.48 -26.22
CA GLN A 171 -11.73 -2.47 -26.77
C GLN A 171 -12.19 -1.06 -27.18
N LEU A 172 -11.83 -0.05 -26.38
CA LEU A 172 -12.20 1.34 -26.66
C LEU A 172 -11.36 1.99 -27.76
N PHE A 173 -10.08 1.65 -27.83
CA PHE A 173 -9.11 2.29 -28.73
C PHE A 173 -8.30 1.23 -29.49
N PRO A 174 -8.94 0.43 -30.36
CA PRO A 174 -8.29 -0.69 -31.05
C PRO A 174 -7.13 -0.26 -31.98
N GLU A 175 -7.17 0.99 -32.48
CA GLU A 175 -6.11 1.57 -33.31
C GLU A 175 -4.83 1.89 -32.52
N TYR A 176 -4.93 2.03 -31.19
CA TYR A 176 -3.82 2.36 -30.32
C TYR A 176 -3.34 1.11 -29.59
N ASN A 177 -2.16 0.61 -29.96
CA ASN A 177 -1.52 -0.50 -29.25
C ASN A 177 -0.90 -0.01 -27.92
N LEU A 178 -1.78 0.30 -26.96
CA LEU A 178 -1.42 0.89 -25.68
C LEU A 178 -0.75 -0.17 -24.80
N LYS A 179 0.59 -0.19 -24.83
CA LYS A 179 1.38 -1.12 -24.02
C LYS A 179 1.32 -0.74 -22.54
N MET A 180 0.38 -1.36 -21.81
CA MET A 180 0.16 -1.15 -20.37
C MET A 180 1.43 -1.30 -19.52
N TYR A 181 2.35 -2.15 -19.97
CA TYR A 181 3.68 -2.30 -19.39
C TYR A 181 4.40 -0.95 -19.17
N PHE A 182 4.40 -0.03 -20.16
CA PHE A 182 5.09 1.26 -20.01
C PHE A 182 4.45 2.14 -18.94
N ILE A 183 3.12 2.11 -18.87
CA ILE A 183 2.35 2.90 -17.90
C ILE A 183 2.60 2.40 -16.48
N ILE A 184 2.58 1.07 -16.27
CA ILE A 184 2.85 0.47 -14.96
C ILE A 184 4.28 0.80 -14.51
N ASN A 185 5.27 0.66 -15.39
CA ASN A 185 6.65 1.00 -15.04
C ASN A 185 6.83 2.48 -14.71
N PHE A 186 6.22 3.36 -15.50
CA PHE A 186 6.25 4.79 -15.22
C PHE A 186 5.66 5.10 -13.84
N ILE A 187 4.50 4.51 -13.51
CA ILE A 187 3.86 4.68 -12.21
C ILE A 187 4.74 4.14 -11.08
N LEU A 188 5.35 2.97 -11.24
CA LEU A 188 6.25 2.39 -10.23
C LEU A 188 7.49 3.24 -10.01
N ILE A 189 8.13 3.71 -11.08
CA ILE A 189 9.31 4.59 -11.00
C ILE A 189 8.95 5.90 -10.30
N LEU A 190 7.83 6.51 -10.71
CA LEU A 190 7.34 7.74 -10.08
C LEU A 190 7.07 7.54 -8.59
N ASN A 191 6.46 6.41 -8.22
CA ASN A 191 6.15 6.12 -6.84
C ASN A 191 7.42 5.88 -6.01
N ILE A 192 8.36 5.06 -6.52
CA ILE A 192 9.68 4.86 -5.89
C ILE A 192 10.36 6.20 -5.66
N PHE A 193 10.38 7.07 -6.66
CA PHE A 193 10.98 8.40 -6.58
C PHE A 193 10.35 9.24 -5.45
N ILE A 194 9.02 9.24 -5.33
CA ILE A 194 8.31 9.98 -4.28
C ILE A 194 8.54 9.37 -2.90
N ILE A 195 8.62 8.04 -2.77
CA ILE A 195 8.97 7.39 -1.50
C ILE A 195 10.37 7.82 -1.05
N VAL A 196 11.35 7.79 -1.97
CA VAL A 196 12.74 8.18 -1.68
C VAL A 196 12.82 9.64 -1.26
N ILE A 197 12.25 10.56 -2.05
CA ILE A 197 12.24 12.00 -1.72
C ILE A 197 11.54 12.24 -0.39
N SER A 198 10.39 11.60 -0.15
CA SER A 198 9.69 11.74 1.13
C SER A 198 10.54 11.22 2.29
N GLY A 199 11.30 10.15 2.10
CA GLY A 199 12.22 9.61 3.10
C GLY A 199 13.34 10.59 3.43
N ILE A 200 14.01 11.10 2.39
CA ILE A 200 15.10 12.08 2.52
C ILE A 200 14.59 13.36 3.20
N ASP A 201 13.48 13.94 2.73
CA ASP A 201 12.86 15.12 3.33
C ASP A 201 12.56 14.92 4.81
N TYR A 202 12.03 13.74 5.18
CA TYR A 202 11.74 13.41 6.56
C TYR A 202 13.00 13.30 7.42
N ILE A 203 14.06 12.66 6.91
CA ILE A 203 15.34 12.55 7.61
C ILE A 203 15.91 13.96 7.82
N LEU A 204 16.06 14.75 6.75
CA LEU A 204 16.67 16.09 6.79
C LEU A 204 15.98 17.02 7.79
N LYS A 205 14.65 17.04 7.81
CA LYS A 205 13.87 17.87 8.74
C LYS A 205 14.06 17.46 10.21
N ASN A 206 14.42 16.22 10.47
CA ASN A 206 14.54 15.65 11.81
C ASN A 206 15.98 15.29 12.21
N LEU A 207 16.98 15.60 11.37
CA LEU A 207 18.40 15.30 11.64
C LEU A 207 18.87 15.87 12.98
N LYS A 208 18.43 17.08 13.33
CA LYS A 208 18.79 17.73 14.60
C LYS A 208 18.38 16.92 15.83
N LEU A 209 17.32 16.11 15.73
CA LEU A 209 16.85 15.24 16.82
C LEU A 209 17.67 13.94 16.93
N ILE A 210 18.44 13.59 15.90
CA ILE A 210 19.25 12.36 15.87
C ILE A 210 20.63 12.62 16.48
N TYR A 211 21.23 13.78 16.20
CA TYR A 211 22.60 14.10 16.61
C TYR A 211 22.74 14.84 17.95
N PHE A 212 21.64 15.35 18.51
CA PHE A 212 21.58 16.00 19.83
C PHE A 212 20.42 15.40 20.60
#